data_AF-A0A3P7YAJ7-F1
#
_entry.id   AF-A0A3P7YAJ7-F1
#
_cell.length_a   1.000
_cell.length_b   1.000
_cell.length_c   1.000
_cell.angle_alpha   90.00
_cell.angle_beta   90.00
_cell.angle_gamma   90.00
#
_symmetry.space_group_name_H-M   'P 1'
#
loop_
_entity.id
_entity.type
_entity.pdbx_description
1 polymer ?
#
loop_
_entity_poly.entity_id
_entity_poly.type
_entity_poly.pdbx_seq_one_letter_code
_entity_poly.pdbx_strand_id
1 'polypeptide(L)'
;MASISQRDLRPVMFYEFLQHRSAGQAAANICAVFGDNVVTRWTVSRWFKRFMDGDVPFEAAPRSGRLSAVNDDALRLTLKEKPNSTARELSQTSSMLHSVEAASDNNVFVQGALKEMKEVELVLGEELAKHFSLQEQKMCHLGRVSLRSPTMVMANFADNPSAIKWAKLAIQKSYLNVTPQHEGVVLYLPVPRMSRERREQLAHDAKGKIFNEYKQALNDIYTRFEKKSTQSTTKHDDERHTRQLLLDLKHAMEKRGSEMIEAKRKELLTELS
;
A
#
# COMPACT_ATOMS: atom_id res chain seq x y z
N MET A 1 -34.36 -26.31 4.29
CA MET A 1 -33.01 -26.16 4.88
C MET A 1 -32.22 -25.20 3.99
N ALA A 2 -31.65 -24.14 4.55
CA ALA A 2 -31.01 -23.09 3.76
C ALA A 2 -29.67 -23.60 3.19
N SER A 3 -29.59 -23.75 1.87
CA SER A 3 -28.33 -24.08 1.20
C SER A 3 -27.41 -22.85 1.21
N ILE A 4 -26.38 -22.86 2.04
CA ILE A 4 -25.38 -21.79 2.08
C ILE A 4 -24.50 -21.82 0.82
N SER A 5 -24.28 -20.66 0.21
CA SER A 5 -23.44 -20.57 -1.00
C SER A 5 -21.95 -20.62 -0.63
N GLN A 6 -21.11 -21.06 -1.58
CA GLN A 6 -19.66 -21.07 -1.39
C GLN A 6 -19.06 -19.66 -1.15
N ARG A 7 -19.78 -18.60 -1.52
CA ARG A 7 -19.37 -17.21 -1.24
C ARG A 7 -19.54 -16.88 0.24
N ASP A 8 -20.63 -17.34 0.85
CA ASP A 8 -20.97 -17.04 2.24
C ASP A 8 -20.20 -17.91 3.24
N LEU A 9 -19.63 -19.03 2.78
CA LEU A 9 -18.78 -19.90 3.60
C LEU A 9 -17.37 -19.34 3.87
N ARG A 10 -16.85 -18.43 3.03
CA ARG A 10 -15.49 -17.88 3.22
C ARG A 10 -15.39 -16.94 4.42
N PRO A 11 -16.32 -15.99 4.64
CA PRO A 11 -16.36 -15.19 5.87
C PRO A 11 -16.48 -16.06 7.13
N VAL A 12 -17.28 -17.13 7.07
CA VAL A 12 -17.46 -18.06 8.20
C VAL A 12 -16.15 -18.82 8.50
N MET A 13 -15.45 -19.32 7.48
CA MET A 13 -14.13 -19.94 7.66
C MET A 13 -13.07 -18.96 8.19
N PHE A 14 -13.12 -17.69 7.74
CA PHE A 14 -12.21 -16.65 8.24
C PHE A 14 -12.49 -16.30 9.70
N TYR A 15 -13.75 -16.25 10.11
CA TYR A 15 -14.13 -16.05 11.51
C TYR A 15 -13.59 -17.18 12.41
N GLU A 16 -13.75 -18.44 12.01
CA GLU A 16 -13.20 -19.59 12.75
C GLU A 16 -11.66 -19.58 12.81
N PHE A 17 -11.00 -19.06 11.75
CA PHE A 17 -9.56 -18.85 11.72
C PHE A 17 -9.10 -17.78 12.74
N LEU A 18 -9.82 -16.65 12.84
CA LEU A 18 -9.55 -15.61 13.83
C LEU A 18 -9.74 -16.10 15.27
N GLN A 19 -10.58 -17.13 15.49
CA GLN A 19 -10.70 -17.79 16.79
C GLN A 19 -9.56 -18.79 17.11
N HIS A 20 -8.53 -18.89 16.27
CA HIS A 20 -7.40 -19.80 16.43
C HIS A 20 -7.80 -21.28 16.56
N ARG A 21 -8.94 -21.67 16.00
CA ARG A 21 -9.38 -23.08 16.00
C ARG A 21 -8.60 -23.89 14.99
N SER A 22 -8.52 -25.21 15.18
CA SER A 22 -7.92 -26.08 14.17
C SER A 22 -8.86 -26.26 12.97
N ALA A 23 -8.33 -26.51 11.78
CA ALA A 23 -9.14 -26.72 10.58
C ALA A 23 -10.13 -27.91 10.69
N GLY A 24 -9.80 -28.91 11.50
CA GLY A 24 -10.71 -30.03 11.79
C GLY A 24 -11.90 -29.60 12.65
N GLN A 25 -11.63 -28.79 13.68
CA GLN A 25 -12.66 -28.28 14.58
C GLN A 25 -13.54 -27.24 13.89
N ALA A 26 -12.96 -26.35 13.09
CA ALA A 26 -13.68 -25.39 12.27
C ALA A 26 -14.60 -26.09 11.25
N ALA A 27 -14.14 -27.16 10.58
CA ALA A 27 -14.99 -27.92 9.67
C ALA A 27 -16.18 -28.60 10.40
N ALA A 28 -15.93 -29.16 11.58
CA ALA A 28 -16.99 -29.75 12.40
C ALA A 28 -18.01 -28.71 12.87
N ASN A 29 -17.56 -27.53 13.31
CA ASN A 29 -18.43 -26.42 13.73
C ASN A 29 -19.29 -25.92 12.56
N ILE A 30 -18.69 -25.72 11.39
CA ILE A 30 -19.41 -25.26 10.20
C ILE A 30 -20.46 -26.29 9.77
N CYS A 31 -20.11 -27.58 9.73
CA CYS A 31 -21.07 -28.63 9.40
C CYS A 31 -22.18 -28.77 10.46
N ALA A 32 -21.88 -28.56 11.75
CA ALA A 32 -22.89 -28.58 12.81
C ALA A 32 -23.92 -27.44 12.67
N VAL A 33 -23.49 -26.25 12.19
CA VAL A 33 -24.36 -25.07 12.05
C VAL A 33 -25.10 -25.05 10.72
N PHE A 34 -24.45 -25.46 9.62
CA PHE A 34 -24.98 -25.30 8.26
C PHE A 34 -25.43 -26.61 7.60
N GLY A 35 -25.17 -27.75 8.23
CA GLY A 35 -25.56 -29.09 7.77
C GLY A 35 -24.37 -29.98 7.43
N ASP A 36 -24.63 -31.29 7.41
CA ASP A 36 -23.60 -32.30 7.14
C ASP A 36 -22.97 -32.11 5.75
N ASN A 37 -21.66 -32.27 5.66
CA ASN A 37 -20.85 -32.18 4.44
C ASN A 37 -20.86 -30.81 3.72
N VAL A 38 -21.22 -29.72 4.39
CA VAL A 38 -21.12 -28.36 3.81
C VAL A 38 -19.68 -27.97 3.48
N VAL A 39 -18.73 -28.36 4.32
CA VAL A 39 -17.28 -28.18 4.07
C VAL A 39 -16.50 -29.39 4.56
N THR A 40 -15.40 -29.70 3.86
CA THR A 40 -14.47 -30.73 4.33
C THR A 40 -13.32 -30.09 5.10
N ARG A 41 -12.70 -30.85 6.02
CA ARG A 41 -11.46 -30.45 6.69
C ARG A 41 -10.40 -29.97 5.70
N TRP A 42 -10.30 -30.62 4.54
CA TRP A 42 -9.33 -30.27 3.50
C TRP A 42 -9.60 -28.89 2.91
N THR A 43 -10.87 -28.57 2.65
CA THR A 43 -11.30 -27.23 2.20
C THR A 43 -10.92 -26.15 3.21
N VAL A 44 -11.20 -26.38 4.50
CA VAL A 44 -10.89 -25.44 5.57
C VAL A 44 -9.37 -25.25 5.73
N SER A 45 -8.58 -26.34 5.70
CA SER A 45 -7.11 -26.27 5.77
C SER A 45 -6.51 -25.49 4.60
N ARG A 46 -7.03 -25.65 3.38
CA ARG A 46 -6.57 -24.89 2.22
C ARG A 46 -6.86 -23.40 2.37
N TRP A 47 -8.01 -23.04 2.91
CA TRP A 47 -8.36 -21.64 3.19
C TRP A 47 -7.54 -21.05 4.32
N PHE A 48 -7.27 -21.79 5.39
CA PHE A 48 -6.44 -21.31 6.50
C PHE A 48 -5.01 -20.99 6.04
N LYS A 49 -4.43 -21.81 5.14
CA LYS A 49 -3.15 -21.47 4.51
C LYS A 49 -3.21 -20.15 3.75
N ARG A 50 -4.25 -19.96 2.92
CA ARG A 50 -4.42 -18.69 2.18
C ARG A 50 -4.61 -17.49 3.10
N PHE A 51 -5.31 -17.65 4.22
CA PHE A 51 -5.46 -16.60 5.23
C PHE A 51 -4.14 -16.26 5.94
N MET A 52 -3.28 -17.25 6.19
CA MET A 52 -1.92 -17.00 6.68
C MET A 52 -1.05 -16.28 5.65
N ASP A 53 -1.25 -16.55 4.37
CA ASP A 53 -0.51 -15.93 3.26
C ASP A 53 -1.05 -14.54 2.88
N GLY A 54 -2.04 -14.00 3.61
CA GLY A 54 -2.60 -12.66 3.40
C GLY A 54 -3.59 -12.53 2.23
N ASP A 55 -3.97 -13.64 1.59
CA ASP A 55 -4.90 -13.68 0.46
C ASP A 55 -6.34 -13.88 0.96
N VAL A 56 -7.03 -12.77 1.27
CA VAL A 56 -8.41 -12.77 1.80
C VAL A 56 -9.44 -12.15 0.82
N PRO A 57 -9.73 -12.77 -0.33
CA PRO A 57 -10.76 -12.29 -1.24
C PRO A 57 -12.14 -12.84 -0.84
N PHE A 58 -12.98 -11.98 -0.27
CA PHE A 58 -14.37 -12.31 0.09
C PHE A 58 -15.31 -12.38 -1.13
N GLU A 59 -14.90 -11.85 -2.28
CA GLU A 59 -15.64 -11.98 -3.55
C GLU A 59 -15.07 -13.07 -4.45
N ALA A 60 -15.95 -13.67 -5.27
CA ALA A 60 -15.54 -14.66 -6.26
C ALA A 60 -14.83 -13.95 -7.42
N ALA A 61 -13.50 -14.05 -7.49
CA ALA A 61 -12.79 -13.76 -8.74
C ALA A 61 -13.41 -14.63 -9.87
N PRO A 62 -13.61 -14.07 -11.07
CA PRO A 62 -14.11 -14.82 -12.21
C PRO A 62 -13.21 -16.03 -12.46
N ARG A 63 -13.83 -17.20 -12.67
CA ARG A 63 -13.12 -18.47 -12.88
C ARG A 63 -12.13 -18.31 -14.03
N SER A 64 -10.85 -18.54 -13.76
CA SER A 64 -9.82 -18.64 -14.80
C SER A 64 -10.14 -19.84 -15.70
N GLY A 65 -10.74 -19.59 -16.86
CA GLY A 65 -11.13 -20.67 -17.76
C GLY A 65 -11.50 -20.29 -19.19
N ARG A 66 -11.58 -19.00 -19.54
CA ARG A 66 -11.71 -18.59 -20.94
C ARG A 66 -11.12 -17.20 -21.16
N LEU A 67 -10.06 -17.12 -21.97
CA LEU A 67 -9.57 -15.89 -22.55
C LEU A 67 -10.67 -15.34 -23.46
N SER A 68 -11.29 -14.21 -23.10
CA SER A 68 -12.09 -13.43 -24.05
C SER A 68 -11.75 -11.96 -23.89
N ALA A 69 -11.10 -11.44 -24.92
CA ALA A 69 -10.93 -10.04 -25.26
C ALA A 69 -10.54 -9.12 -24.08
N VAL A 70 -9.25 -8.86 -23.99
CA VAL A 70 -8.72 -7.64 -23.38
C VAL A 70 -9.60 -6.48 -23.83
N ASN A 71 -10.33 -5.87 -22.91
CA ASN A 71 -11.00 -4.60 -23.20
C ASN A 71 -9.93 -3.52 -23.14
N ASP A 72 -9.22 -3.33 -24.26
CA ASP A 72 -8.17 -2.35 -24.47
C ASP A 72 -8.62 -0.91 -24.18
N ASP A 73 -9.93 -0.65 -24.10
CA ASP A 73 -10.48 0.68 -23.83
C ASP A 73 -10.42 1.07 -22.34
N ALA A 74 -10.40 0.09 -21.42
CA ALA A 74 -10.27 0.37 -19.98
C ALA A 74 -8.83 0.75 -19.58
N LEU A 75 -7.82 0.21 -20.29
CA LEU A 75 -6.41 0.58 -20.12
C LEU A 75 -6.08 1.91 -20.80
N ARG A 76 -6.84 2.30 -21.84
CA ARG A 76 -6.68 3.59 -22.51
C ARG A 76 -7.20 4.78 -21.70
N LEU A 77 -8.16 4.56 -20.80
CA LEU A 77 -8.69 5.61 -19.91
C LEU A 77 -7.73 5.92 -18.75
N THR A 78 -7.09 4.90 -18.16
CA THR A 78 -6.11 5.09 -17.08
C THR A 78 -4.78 5.65 -17.57
N LEU A 79 -4.46 5.51 -18.86
CA LEU A 79 -3.26 6.10 -19.49
C LEU A 79 -3.42 7.58 -19.90
N LYS A 80 -4.64 8.13 -19.89
CA LYS A 80 -4.91 9.51 -20.34
C LYS A 80 -4.92 10.55 -19.22
N GLU A 81 -5.11 10.13 -17.96
CA GLU A 81 -5.21 11.05 -16.81
C GLU A 81 -3.87 11.49 -16.20
N LYS A 82 -2.73 10.89 -16.57
CA LYS A 82 -1.41 11.34 -16.08
C LYS A 82 -0.34 11.29 -17.19
N PRO A 83 -0.31 12.29 -18.10
CA PRO A 83 0.58 12.22 -19.25
C PRO A 83 2.05 12.55 -18.99
N ASN A 84 2.43 13.14 -17.84
CA ASN A 84 3.74 13.78 -17.73
C ASN A 84 4.44 13.49 -16.38
N SER A 85 5.38 12.53 -16.37
CA SER A 85 6.82 12.83 -16.15
C SER A 85 7.69 11.65 -15.67
N THR A 86 7.17 10.50 -15.23
CA THR A 86 8.04 9.48 -14.57
C THR A 86 8.32 8.22 -15.40
N ALA A 87 7.59 7.94 -16.48
CA ALA A 87 7.71 6.67 -17.22
C ALA A 87 9.00 6.54 -18.06
N ARG A 88 9.57 7.65 -18.56
CA ARG A 88 10.74 7.62 -19.46
C ARG A 88 12.08 7.48 -18.74
N GLU A 89 12.20 7.98 -17.51
CA GLU A 89 13.43 7.82 -16.70
C GLU A 89 13.45 6.47 -15.98
N LEU A 90 12.29 5.99 -15.51
CA LEU A 90 12.11 4.61 -15.02
C LEU A 90 12.44 3.54 -16.09
N SER A 91 12.31 3.88 -17.38
CA SER A 91 12.67 2.99 -18.49
C SER A 91 14.18 2.75 -18.61
N GLN A 92 15.01 3.76 -18.36
CA GLN A 92 16.47 3.65 -18.46
C GLN A 92 17.05 2.89 -17.26
N THR A 93 16.44 3.02 -16.08
CA THR A 93 16.83 2.26 -14.87
C THR A 93 16.25 0.85 -14.86
N SER A 94 15.09 0.63 -15.49
CA SER A 94 14.62 -0.73 -15.85
C SER A 94 15.63 -1.46 -16.72
N SER A 95 16.37 -0.74 -17.57
CA SER A 95 17.44 -1.32 -18.39
C SER A 95 18.64 -1.76 -17.54
N MET A 96 18.99 -1.00 -16.49
CA MET A 96 20.04 -1.40 -15.53
C MET A 96 19.62 -2.56 -14.63
N LEU A 97 18.35 -2.61 -14.21
CA LEU A 97 17.80 -3.78 -13.49
C LEU A 97 17.76 -5.02 -14.39
N HIS A 98 17.45 -4.88 -15.68
CA HIS A 98 17.54 -6.00 -16.62
C HIS A 98 18.98 -6.49 -16.84
N SER A 99 19.98 -5.61 -16.77
CA SER A 99 21.40 -6.02 -16.79
C SER A 99 21.82 -6.76 -15.51
N VAL A 100 21.23 -6.43 -14.35
CA VAL A 100 21.45 -7.16 -13.08
C VAL A 100 20.65 -8.46 -13.04
N GLU A 101 19.44 -8.48 -13.59
CA GLU A 101 18.62 -9.69 -13.78
C GLU A 101 19.33 -10.69 -14.71
N ALA A 102 19.92 -10.22 -15.82
CA ALA A 102 20.70 -11.06 -16.75
C ALA A 102 22.04 -11.58 -16.17
N ALA A 103 22.60 -10.91 -15.15
CA ALA A 103 23.82 -11.35 -14.47
C ALA A 103 23.55 -12.26 -13.23
N SER A 104 22.29 -12.41 -12.83
CA SER A 104 21.87 -13.00 -11.54
C SER A 104 21.12 -14.33 -11.68
N ASP A 105 21.02 -14.90 -12.89
CA ASP A 105 20.30 -16.16 -13.16
C ASP A 105 20.74 -17.36 -12.31
N ASN A 106 21.90 -17.28 -11.63
CA ASN A 106 22.45 -18.38 -10.84
C ASN A 106 22.37 -18.19 -9.31
N ASN A 107 21.85 -17.09 -8.76
CA ASN A 107 21.92 -16.84 -7.32
C ASN A 107 20.56 -16.49 -6.66
N VAL A 108 19.94 -17.51 -6.06
CA VAL A 108 18.61 -17.44 -5.39
C VAL A 108 18.56 -16.35 -4.31
N PHE A 109 19.69 -16.01 -3.69
CA PHE A 109 19.77 -14.99 -2.64
C PHE A 109 19.63 -13.57 -3.20
N VAL A 110 20.22 -13.30 -4.36
CA VAL A 110 20.14 -11.99 -5.02
C VAL A 110 18.72 -11.76 -5.56
N GLN A 111 18.08 -12.80 -6.10
CA GLN A 111 16.67 -12.71 -6.53
C GLN A 111 15.71 -12.49 -5.36
N GLY A 112 15.93 -13.16 -4.23
CA GLY A 112 15.16 -12.94 -3.00
C GLY A 112 15.30 -11.51 -2.49
N ALA A 113 16.53 -10.98 -2.45
CA ALA A 113 16.80 -9.60 -2.06
C ALA A 113 16.12 -8.60 -3.00
N LEU A 114 16.22 -8.83 -4.32
CA LEU A 114 15.58 -7.98 -5.33
C LEU A 114 14.07 -7.92 -5.18
N LYS A 115 13.42 -9.04 -4.82
CA LYS A 115 11.97 -9.07 -4.58
C LYS A 115 11.58 -8.28 -3.33
N GLU A 116 12.26 -8.50 -2.21
CA GLU A 116 12.00 -7.75 -0.96
C GLU A 116 12.31 -6.25 -1.12
N MET A 117 13.37 -5.90 -1.86
CA MET A 117 13.69 -4.49 -2.12
C MET A 117 12.66 -3.81 -3.04
N LYS A 118 12.10 -4.53 -4.03
CA LYS A 118 10.97 -4.03 -4.85
C LYS A 118 9.70 -3.80 -4.00
N GLU A 119 9.44 -4.64 -3.01
CA GLU A 119 8.32 -4.45 -2.07
C GLU A 119 8.53 -3.18 -1.20
N VAL A 120 9.75 -2.95 -0.71
CA VAL A 120 10.08 -1.73 0.04
C VAL A 120 9.95 -0.47 -0.83
N GLU A 121 10.26 -0.54 -2.12
CA GLU A 121 10.04 0.58 -3.05
C GLU A 121 8.54 0.91 -3.22
N LEU A 122 7.68 -0.10 -3.27
CA LEU A 122 6.23 0.10 -3.30
C LEU A 122 5.72 0.78 -2.03
N VAL A 123 6.20 0.34 -0.87
CA VAL A 123 5.87 0.96 0.43
C VAL A 123 6.35 2.42 0.47
N LEU A 124 7.54 2.72 -0.02
CA LEU A 124 8.02 4.11 -0.13
C LEU A 124 7.08 4.96 -1.00
N GLY A 125 6.62 4.43 -2.14
CA GLY A 125 5.67 5.10 -3.00
C GLY A 125 4.33 5.39 -2.30
N GLU A 126 3.82 4.43 -1.53
CA GLU A 126 2.61 4.60 -0.73
C GLU A 126 2.79 5.61 0.40
N GLU A 127 3.88 5.55 1.15
CA GLU A 127 4.16 6.48 2.26
C GLU A 127 4.39 7.90 1.75
N LEU A 128 5.08 8.07 0.63
CA LEU A 128 5.18 9.37 -0.03
C LEU A 128 3.79 9.84 -0.48
N ALA A 129 2.98 8.96 -1.09
CA ALA A 129 1.62 9.32 -1.50
C ALA A 129 0.73 9.70 -0.30
N LYS A 130 0.84 9.02 0.84
CA LYS A 130 0.12 9.36 2.09
C LYS A 130 0.64 10.64 2.72
N HIS A 131 1.95 10.84 2.79
CA HIS A 131 2.54 12.04 3.38
C HIS A 131 2.23 13.31 2.56
N PHE A 132 2.06 13.17 1.25
CA PHE A 132 1.65 14.27 0.37
C PHE A 132 0.13 14.37 0.16
N SER A 133 -0.62 13.29 0.40
CA SER A 133 -2.09 13.30 0.38
C SER A 133 -2.62 13.62 1.77
N LEU A 134 -3.27 14.77 1.93
CA LEU A 134 -3.97 15.16 3.17
C LEU A 134 -5.19 14.28 3.51
N GLN A 135 -5.37 13.09 2.91
CA GLN A 135 -6.45 12.18 3.26
C GLN A 135 -6.14 11.41 4.54
N GLU A 136 -6.45 12.04 5.67
CA GLU A 136 -6.61 11.37 6.96
C GLU A 136 -7.65 10.24 6.87
N GLN A 137 -7.38 9.13 7.59
CA GLN A 137 -8.25 7.97 7.70
C GLN A 137 -9.70 8.36 7.99
N LYS A 138 -10.62 7.72 7.25
CA LYS A 138 -12.07 7.96 7.28
C LYS A 138 -12.66 7.97 8.70
N MET A 139 -12.82 9.16 9.27
CA MET A 139 -13.77 9.39 10.36
C MET A 139 -15.13 9.79 9.76
N CYS A 140 -15.76 8.87 9.02
CA CYS A 140 -17.01 9.13 8.29
C CYS A 140 -18.30 8.95 9.10
N HIS A 141 -18.25 9.00 10.43
CA HIS A 141 -19.42 8.66 11.27
C HIS A 141 -20.06 9.87 11.97
N LEU A 142 -19.48 11.06 11.85
CA LEU A 142 -19.97 12.25 12.56
C LEU A 142 -20.79 13.20 11.67
N GLY A 143 -20.65 13.10 10.34
CA GLY A 143 -21.36 13.95 9.41
C GLY A 143 -21.01 13.65 7.95
N ARG A 144 -21.86 14.10 7.03
CA ARG A 144 -21.67 13.96 5.58
C ARG A 144 -20.79 15.09 5.05
N VAL A 145 -19.62 14.75 4.52
CA VAL A 145 -18.67 15.73 3.95
C VAL A 145 -18.87 15.83 2.43
N SER A 146 -18.85 17.06 1.91
CA SER A 146 -18.99 17.36 0.49
C SER A 146 -18.13 18.56 0.11
N LEU A 147 -17.65 18.60 -1.14
CA LEU A 147 -16.91 19.73 -1.68
C LEU A 147 -17.91 20.74 -2.27
N ARG A 148 -17.91 21.97 -1.76
CA ARG A 148 -18.73 23.08 -2.31
C ARG A 148 -17.97 23.85 -3.37
N SER A 149 -16.67 24.03 -3.16
CA SER A 149 -15.74 24.60 -4.13
C SER A 149 -14.35 23.98 -3.94
N PRO A 150 -13.39 24.16 -4.88
CA PRO A 150 -12.02 23.69 -4.72
C PRO A 150 -11.31 24.23 -3.47
N THR A 151 -11.82 25.30 -2.87
CA THR A 151 -11.27 25.96 -1.68
C THR A 151 -12.20 25.91 -0.46
N MET A 152 -13.36 25.24 -0.56
CA MET A 152 -14.36 25.22 0.51
C MET A 152 -14.99 23.83 0.63
N VAL A 153 -14.73 23.18 1.77
CA VAL A 153 -15.34 21.91 2.15
C VAL A 153 -16.53 22.17 3.07
N MET A 154 -17.63 21.46 2.83
CA MET A 154 -18.84 21.52 3.63
C MET A 154 -19.05 20.20 4.36
N ALA A 155 -19.11 20.24 5.68
CA ALA A 155 -19.45 19.08 6.52
C ALA A 155 -20.84 19.29 7.13
N ASN A 156 -21.78 18.42 6.77
CA ASN A 156 -23.16 18.43 7.26
C ASN A 156 -23.31 17.47 8.43
N PHE A 157 -23.79 17.98 9.57
CA PHE A 157 -23.97 17.24 10.82
C PHE A 157 -25.44 17.00 11.16
N ALA A 158 -26.33 16.95 10.16
CA ALA A 158 -27.79 16.75 10.35
C ALA A 158 -28.13 15.62 11.32
N ASP A 159 -27.38 14.52 11.26
CA ASP A 159 -27.59 13.33 12.08
C ASP A 159 -27.07 13.48 13.53
N ASN A 160 -26.15 14.44 13.78
CA ASN A 160 -25.56 14.66 15.11
C ASN A 160 -25.12 16.13 15.32
N PRO A 161 -26.05 17.04 15.66
CA PRO A 161 -25.74 18.46 15.87
C PRO A 161 -24.83 18.73 17.08
N SER A 162 -24.81 17.83 18.06
CA SER A 162 -23.96 17.96 19.26
C SER A 162 -22.47 17.77 18.95
N ALA A 163 -22.14 17.04 17.88
CA ALA A 163 -20.77 16.79 17.45
C ALA A 163 -20.08 18.02 16.82
N ILE A 164 -20.84 19.02 16.36
CA ILE A 164 -20.31 20.20 15.65
C ILE A 164 -19.28 20.95 16.50
N LYS A 165 -19.54 21.12 17.80
CA LYS A 165 -18.62 21.83 18.71
C LYS A 165 -17.28 21.10 18.84
N TRP A 166 -17.33 19.78 18.98
CA TRP A 166 -16.15 18.92 19.09
C TRP A 166 -15.37 18.86 17.77
N ALA A 167 -16.07 18.74 16.65
CA ALA A 167 -15.48 18.78 15.32
C ALA A 167 -14.78 20.13 15.07
N LYS A 168 -15.42 21.25 15.42
CA LYS A 168 -14.83 22.59 15.31
C LYS A 168 -13.51 22.69 16.08
N LEU A 169 -13.50 22.22 17.33
CA LEU A 169 -12.30 22.20 18.18
C LEU A 169 -11.20 21.28 17.64
N ALA A 170 -11.57 20.10 17.15
CA ALA A 170 -10.63 19.14 16.56
C ALA A 170 -9.95 19.73 15.31
N ILE A 171 -10.74 20.36 14.43
CA ILE A 171 -10.24 21.01 13.22
C ILE A 171 -9.33 22.20 13.59
N GLN A 172 -9.69 23.01 14.59
CA GLN A 172 -8.84 24.11 15.06
C GLN A 172 -7.53 23.64 15.69
N LYS A 173 -7.53 22.47 16.35
CA LYS A 173 -6.32 21.84 16.91
C LYS A 173 -5.51 21.05 15.87
N SER A 174 -6.09 20.75 14.72
CA SER A 174 -5.41 20.00 13.66
C SER A 174 -4.32 20.83 12.98
N TYR A 175 -3.40 20.16 12.31
CA TYR A 175 -2.33 20.79 11.53
C TYR A 175 -2.83 21.50 10.26
N LEU A 176 -4.15 21.64 10.05
CA LEU A 176 -4.72 22.31 8.88
C LEU A 176 -4.67 23.84 9.01
N ASN A 177 -4.54 24.41 10.23
CA ASN A 177 -4.54 25.86 10.50
C ASN A 177 -5.72 26.60 9.84
N VAL A 178 -6.89 25.95 9.78
CA VAL A 178 -8.10 26.50 9.17
C VAL A 178 -9.09 26.93 10.24
N THR A 179 -9.76 28.06 10.01
CA THR A 179 -10.83 28.55 10.87
C THR A 179 -12.18 28.10 10.31
N PRO A 180 -12.82 27.07 10.89
CA PRO A 180 -14.12 26.60 10.43
C PRO A 180 -15.24 27.61 10.77
N GLN A 181 -16.09 27.92 9.79
CA GLN A 181 -17.30 28.74 9.93
C GLN A 181 -18.50 27.83 10.18
N HIS A 182 -19.31 28.13 11.20
CA HIS A 182 -20.52 27.34 11.50
C HIS A 182 -21.76 28.09 11.03
N GLU A 183 -22.70 27.37 10.43
CA GLU A 183 -24.03 27.87 10.06
C GLU A 183 -25.06 26.77 10.37
N GLY A 184 -25.80 26.94 11.45
CA GLY A 184 -26.76 25.93 11.91
C GLY A 184 -26.12 24.55 12.11
N VAL A 185 -26.50 23.60 11.25
CA VAL A 185 -26.06 22.19 11.30
C VAL A 185 -24.92 21.89 10.31
N VAL A 186 -24.39 22.91 9.66
CA VAL A 186 -23.36 22.81 8.63
C VAL A 186 -22.09 23.54 9.08
N LEU A 187 -20.94 22.91 8.86
CA LEU A 187 -19.62 23.49 9.09
C LEU A 187 -18.92 23.70 7.75
N TYR A 188 -18.52 24.92 7.47
CA TYR A 188 -17.69 25.26 6.31
C TYR A 188 -16.23 25.37 6.73
N LEU A 189 -15.38 24.60 6.05
CA LEU A 189 -13.95 24.66 6.20
C LEU A 189 -13.34 25.32 4.95
N PRO A 190 -12.80 26.55 5.06
CA PRO A 190 -11.96 27.08 4.00
C PRO A 190 -10.67 26.28 3.97
N VAL A 191 -10.39 25.59 2.88
CA VAL A 191 -9.12 24.88 2.68
C VAL A 191 -8.20 25.82 1.90
N PRO A 192 -7.24 26.49 2.56
CA PRO A 192 -6.28 27.33 1.87
C PRO A 192 -5.45 26.46 0.93
N ARG A 193 -5.09 27.03 -0.22
CA ARG A 193 -4.11 26.38 -1.10
C ARG A 193 -2.79 26.26 -0.33
N MET A 194 -2.11 25.13 -0.49
CA MET A 194 -0.81 24.89 0.15
C MET A 194 0.16 26.06 -0.10
N SER A 195 0.61 26.70 0.98
CA SER A 195 1.61 27.77 0.90
C SER A 195 2.97 27.20 0.47
N ARG A 196 3.81 28.03 -0.16
CA ARG A 196 5.16 27.65 -0.56
C ARG A 196 5.98 27.11 0.63
N GLU A 197 5.93 27.79 1.77
CA GLU A 197 6.63 27.40 3.00
C GLU A 197 6.23 26.01 3.50
N ARG A 198 4.93 25.69 3.52
CA ARG A 198 4.45 24.38 3.98
C ARG A 198 4.85 23.26 3.02
N ARG A 199 4.89 23.52 1.71
CA ARG A 199 5.39 22.55 0.71
C ARG A 199 6.89 22.32 0.86
N GLU A 200 7.66 23.37 1.13
CA GLU A 200 9.10 23.27 1.40
C GLU A 200 9.37 22.46 2.68
N GLN A 201 8.56 22.63 3.73
CA GLN A 201 8.62 21.80 4.94
C GLN A 201 8.28 20.33 4.67
N LEU A 202 7.19 20.04 3.93
CA LEU A 202 6.85 18.65 3.55
C LEU A 202 7.93 18.00 2.69
N ALA A 203 8.56 18.77 1.79
CA ALA A 203 9.68 18.29 0.99
C ALA A 203 10.93 18.01 1.85
N HIS A 204 11.19 18.85 2.85
CA HIS A 204 12.27 18.63 3.81
C HIS A 204 12.03 17.37 4.65
N ASP A 205 10.82 17.20 5.18
CA ASP A 205 10.44 16.03 5.98
C ASP A 205 10.47 14.73 5.17
N ALA A 206 10.07 14.76 3.90
CA ALA A 206 10.20 13.60 3.02
C ALA A 206 11.66 13.21 2.77
N LYS A 207 12.54 14.20 2.55
CA LYS A 207 13.99 13.94 2.38
C LYS A 207 14.66 13.50 3.67
N GLY A 208 14.18 13.96 4.83
CA GLY A 208 14.69 13.62 6.14
C GLY A 208 14.17 12.26 6.61
N LYS A 209 12.91 12.21 7.02
CA LYS A 209 12.33 11.07 7.73
C LYS A 209 12.08 9.88 6.79
N ILE A 210 11.31 10.11 5.73
CA ILE A 210 10.87 9.04 4.82
C ILE A 210 12.07 8.39 4.10
N PHE A 211 13.02 9.20 3.64
CA PHE A 211 14.23 8.66 3.00
C PHE A 211 15.13 7.88 3.97
N ASN A 212 15.24 8.32 5.22
CA ASN A 212 16.06 7.63 6.20
C ASN A 212 15.45 6.27 6.58
N GLU A 213 14.12 6.20 6.74
CA GLU A 213 13.39 4.94 6.95
C GLU A 213 13.58 3.98 5.76
N TYR A 214 13.50 4.49 4.53
CA TYR A 214 13.78 3.71 3.33
C TYR A 214 15.21 3.15 3.29
N LYS A 215 16.22 3.99 3.58
CA LYS A 215 17.63 3.55 3.66
C LYS A 215 17.84 2.51 4.75
N GLN A 216 17.17 2.66 5.88
CA GLN A 216 17.24 1.71 6.98
C GLN A 216 16.64 0.35 6.57
N ALA A 217 15.46 0.36 5.95
CA ALA A 217 14.83 -0.86 5.42
C ALA A 217 15.72 -1.57 4.37
N LEU A 218 16.36 -0.81 3.47
CA LEU A 218 17.31 -1.38 2.51
C LEU A 218 18.55 -1.99 3.20
N ASN A 219 19.08 -1.34 4.23
CA ASN A 219 20.20 -1.87 5.01
C ASN A 219 19.81 -3.13 5.79
N ASP A 220 18.60 -3.20 6.33
CA ASP A 220 18.08 -4.37 7.02
C ASP A 220 17.91 -5.56 6.06
N ILE A 221 17.49 -5.31 4.81
CA ILE A 221 17.47 -6.35 3.77
C ILE A 221 18.90 -6.78 3.43
N TYR A 222 19.79 -5.83 3.13
CA TYR A 222 21.18 -6.13 2.77
C TYR A 222 21.86 -7.00 3.85
N THR A 223 21.78 -6.62 5.13
CA THR A 223 22.41 -7.36 6.23
C THR A 223 21.78 -8.75 6.44
N ARG A 224 20.47 -8.90 6.21
CA ARG A 224 19.79 -10.21 6.25
C ARG A 224 20.30 -11.14 5.16
N PHE A 225 20.38 -10.67 3.92
CA PHE A 225 20.84 -11.49 2.79
C PHE A 225 22.35 -11.72 2.82
N GLU A 226 23.14 -10.77 3.32
CA GLU A 226 24.57 -10.96 3.56
C GLU A 226 24.78 -12.09 4.57
N LYS A 227 24.16 -12.05 5.76
CA LYS A 227 24.24 -13.12 6.77
C LYS A 227 23.76 -14.48 6.24
N LYS A 228 22.75 -14.48 5.37
CA LYS A 228 22.25 -15.71 4.74
C LYS A 228 23.26 -16.28 3.75
N SER A 229 23.94 -15.42 2.99
CA SER A 229 24.97 -15.80 2.01
C SER A 229 26.25 -16.33 2.66
N THR A 230 26.60 -15.82 3.85
CA THR A 230 27.78 -16.25 4.61
C THR A 230 27.56 -17.60 5.31
N GLN A 231 26.31 -17.91 5.69
CA GLN A 231 25.96 -19.19 6.33
C GLN A 231 25.82 -20.34 5.34
N SER A 232 25.50 -20.07 4.07
CA SER A 232 25.20 -21.10 3.07
C SER A 232 26.38 -21.50 2.18
N THR A 233 27.45 -20.71 2.11
CA THR A 233 28.48 -20.83 1.07
C THR A 233 29.83 -21.20 1.67
N THR A 234 30.42 -22.31 1.21
CA THR A 234 31.73 -22.83 1.68
C THR A 234 32.92 -22.34 0.83
N LYS A 235 32.69 -21.62 -0.28
CA LYS A 235 33.73 -21.04 -1.15
C LYS A 235 33.80 -19.52 -0.99
N HIS A 236 34.97 -19.02 -0.61
CA HIS A 236 35.20 -17.59 -0.29
C HIS A 236 35.02 -16.66 -1.51
N ASP A 237 35.27 -17.14 -2.74
CA ASP A 237 35.19 -16.31 -3.95
C ASP A 237 33.74 -16.06 -4.41
N ASP A 238 32.89 -17.08 -4.33
CA ASP A 238 31.45 -16.97 -4.63
C ASP A 238 30.75 -16.03 -3.62
N GLU A 239 31.20 -16.05 -2.38
CA GLU A 239 30.72 -15.18 -1.31
C GLU A 239 31.07 -13.71 -1.58
N ARG A 240 32.30 -13.42 -2.03
CA ARG A 240 32.72 -12.05 -2.41
C ARG A 240 31.92 -11.53 -3.60
N HIS A 241 31.73 -12.36 -4.62
CA HIS A 241 30.94 -11.98 -5.80
C HIS A 241 29.48 -11.70 -5.44
N THR A 242 28.87 -12.56 -4.60
CA THR A 242 27.49 -12.39 -4.13
C THR A 242 27.34 -11.11 -3.30
N ARG A 243 28.29 -10.80 -2.40
CA ARG A 243 28.27 -9.56 -1.61
C ARG A 243 28.39 -8.31 -2.49
N GLN A 244 29.25 -8.36 -3.50
CA GLN A 244 29.41 -7.24 -4.44
C GLN A 244 28.10 -6.98 -5.22
N LEU A 245 27.46 -8.03 -5.73
CA LEU A 245 26.16 -7.91 -6.41
C LEU A 245 25.06 -7.35 -5.49
N LEU A 246 25.01 -7.78 -4.22
CA LEU A 246 24.05 -7.24 -3.25
C LEU A 246 24.31 -5.76 -2.92
N LEU A 247 25.59 -5.35 -2.87
CA LEU A 247 25.98 -3.96 -2.63
C LEU A 247 25.62 -3.06 -3.82
N ASP A 248 25.92 -3.51 -5.05
CA ASP A 248 25.57 -2.79 -6.28
C ASP A 248 24.06 -2.63 -6.40
N LEU A 249 23.30 -3.68 -6.07
CA LEU A 249 21.85 -3.66 -6.04
C LEU A 249 21.29 -2.70 -4.97
N LYS A 250 21.88 -2.68 -3.77
CA LYS A 250 21.53 -1.70 -2.73
C LYS A 250 21.76 -0.27 -3.23
N HIS A 251 22.91 0.03 -3.82
CA HIS A 251 23.22 1.37 -4.33
C HIS A 251 22.26 1.79 -5.47
N ALA A 252 21.88 0.87 -6.34
CA ALA A 252 20.88 1.12 -7.38
C ALA A 252 19.51 1.50 -6.77
N MET A 253 19.08 0.80 -5.71
CA MET A 253 17.82 1.08 -5.02
C MET A 253 17.86 2.38 -4.21
N GLU A 254 19.00 2.72 -3.59
CA GLU A 254 19.19 4.01 -2.91
C GLU A 254 19.11 5.18 -3.89
N LYS A 255 19.74 5.04 -5.07
CA LYS A 255 19.67 6.04 -6.14
C LYS A 255 18.22 6.23 -6.61
N ARG A 256 17.49 5.14 -6.83
CA ARG A 256 16.08 5.18 -7.26
C ARG A 256 15.15 5.82 -6.23
N GLY A 257 15.33 5.50 -4.95
CA GLY A 257 14.59 6.15 -3.87
C GLY A 257 14.86 7.66 -3.81
N SER A 258 16.11 8.08 -4.05
CA SER A 258 16.46 9.51 -4.10
C SER A 258 15.80 10.24 -5.28
N GLU A 259 15.79 9.63 -6.46
CA GLU A 259 15.13 10.16 -7.66
C GLU A 259 13.61 10.28 -7.45
N MET A 260 12.97 9.29 -6.82
CA MET A 260 11.53 9.32 -6.53
C MET A 260 11.14 10.46 -5.58
N ILE A 261 11.95 10.71 -4.55
CA ILE A 261 11.74 11.83 -3.61
C ILE A 261 11.97 13.17 -4.29
N GLU A 262 13.01 13.29 -5.13
CA GLU A 262 13.27 14.53 -5.87
C GLU A 262 12.18 14.84 -6.90
N ALA A 263 11.67 13.82 -7.60
CA ALA A 263 10.56 13.94 -8.52
C ALA A 263 9.29 14.43 -7.80
N LYS A 264 8.95 13.81 -6.65
CA LYS A 264 7.80 14.24 -5.83
C LYS A 264 7.98 15.65 -5.27
N ARG A 265 9.19 16.01 -4.83
CA ARG A 265 9.51 17.38 -4.42
C ARG A 265 9.30 18.39 -5.56
N LYS A 266 9.75 18.05 -6.77
CA LYS A 266 9.60 18.92 -7.94
C LYS A 266 8.12 19.11 -8.29
N GLU A 267 7.33 18.03 -8.29
CA GLU A 267 5.89 18.04 -8.51
C GLU A 267 5.18 19.04 -7.57
N LEU A 268 5.47 18.96 -6.27
CA LEU A 268 4.92 19.86 -5.24
C LEU A 268 5.26 21.34 -5.50
N LEU A 269 6.44 21.62 -6.06
CA LEU A 269 6.88 22.99 -6.33
C LEU A 269 6.36 23.53 -7.67
N THR A 270 6.06 22.67 -8.65
CA THR A 270 5.59 23.06 -10.00
C THR A 270 4.11 23.34 -10.12
N GLU A 271 3.24 22.89 -9.20
CA GLU A 271 1.78 23.13 -9.24
C GLU A 271 1.35 24.63 -9.12
N LEU A 272 2.30 25.57 -9.23
CA LEU A 272 2.07 27.02 -9.15
C LEU A 272 2.40 27.79 -10.43
N SER A 273 2.97 27.16 -11.46
CA SER A 273 3.27 27.80 -12.74
C SER A 273 2.14 27.65 -13.75
#